data_AF-A0A9E4B0X9-F1
#
_entry.id   AF-A0A9E4B0X9-F1
#
_cell.length_a   1.000
_cell.length_b   1.000
_cell.length_c   1.000
_cell.angle_alpha   90.00
_cell.angle_beta   90.00
_cell.angle_gamma   90.00
#
_symmetry.space_group_name_H-M   'P 1'
#
loop_
_entity.id
_entity.type
_entity.pdbx_description
1 polymer ?
#
loop_
_entity_poly.entity_id
_entity_poly.type
_entity_poly.pdbx_seq_one_letter_code
_entity_poly.pdbx_strand_id
1 'polypeptide(L)'
;MRLFTTMSLTHSDGYILYTTGRSDFFNGFDEKGEFVPHHEHIWYDFWNAPLGRPIGGDESKGVLHKTSKGITIDGLFIREFTNGWAVYNRSGAPQVIQLSEQATGVESGLLNTLHILPDLDGEIYLKRTTDSHDVNADGIVNILDLVAVANGFGKKAPDVNGDGVVNVLDLVAVANAFGQ
;
A
#
# COMPACT_ATOMS: atom_id res chain seq x y z
N MET A 1 -1.54 -9.24 -10.36
CA MET A 1 -2.29 -9.02 -9.11
C MET A 1 -2.76 -7.58 -8.94
N ARG A 2 -1.92 -6.59 -9.32
CA ARG A 2 -2.22 -5.16 -9.17
C ARG A 2 -3.61 -4.72 -9.61
N LEU A 3 -4.00 -5.03 -10.86
CA LEU A 3 -5.33 -4.70 -11.40
C LEU A 3 -6.46 -5.03 -10.42
N PHE A 4 -6.51 -6.26 -9.94
CA PHE A 4 -7.64 -6.68 -9.12
C PHE A 4 -7.57 -6.09 -7.72
N THR A 5 -6.38 -6.03 -7.15
CA THR A 5 -6.17 -5.39 -5.84
C THR A 5 -6.62 -3.93 -5.88
N THR A 6 -6.21 -3.13 -6.86
CA THR A 6 -6.61 -1.72 -6.91
C THR A 6 -8.05 -1.54 -7.38
N MET A 7 -8.58 -2.41 -8.23
CA MET A 7 -10.02 -2.45 -8.52
C MET A 7 -10.82 -2.65 -7.23
N SER A 8 -10.42 -3.60 -6.37
CA SER A 8 -11.05 -3.81 -5.06
C SER A 8 -10.92 -2.57 -4.17
N LEU A 9 -9.70 -2.06 -3.98
CA LEU A 9 -9.45 -0.92 -3.09
C LEU A 9 -10.21 0.34 -3.51
N THR A 10 -10.37 0.56 -4.81
CA THR A 10 -11.11 1.70 -5.34
C THR A 10 -12.63 1.54 -5.23
N HIS A 11 -13.16 0.31 -5.11
CA HIS A 11 -14.61 0.05 -5.16
C HIS A 11 -15.19 -0.55 -3.87
N SER A 12 -14.36 -0.95 -2.91
CA SER A 12 -14.77 -1.70 -1.72
C SER A 12 -13.82 -1.45 -0.54
N ASP A 13 -14.31 -1.73 0.67
CA ASP A 13 -13.48 -1.84 1.89
C ASP A 13 -13.12 -3.31 2.20
N GLY A 14 -13.62 -4.23 1.38
CA GLY A 14 -13.29 -5.66 1.48
C GLY A 14 -12.00 -6.01 0.76
N TYR A 15 -11.69 -7.30 0.79
CA TYR A 15 -10.54 -7.88 0.13
C TYR A 15 -10.97 -8.81 -1.01
N ILE A 16 -10.10 -9.00 -2.00
CA ILE A 16 -10.22 -10.09 -2.97
C ILE A 16 -9.31 -11.22 -2.51
N LEU A 17 -9.89 -12.41 -2.34
CA LEU A 17 -9.15 -13.63 -2.06
C LEU A 17 -8.97 -14.43 -3.34
N TYR A 18 -7.73 -14.80 -3.64
CA TYR A 18 -7.41 -15.76 -4.68
C TYR A 18 -7.19 -17.13 -4.04
N THR A 19 -7.90 -18.13 -4.56
CA THR A 19 -7.69 -19.52 -4.18
C THR A 19 -7.13 -20.24 -5.39
N THR A 20 -5.90 -20.76 -5.28
CA THR A 20 -5.39 -21.72 -6.26
C THR A 20 -5.60 -23.12 -5.69
N GLY A 21 -6.28 -23.97 -6.45
CA GLY A 21 -6.63 -25.32 -6.03
C GLY A 21 -7.25 -26.09 -7.19
N ARG A 22 -7.08 -27.41 -7.16
CA ARG A 22 -7.73 -28.34 -8.10
C ARG A 22 -9.24 -28.34 -7.79
N SER A 23 -10.06 -27.91 -8.74
CA SER A 23 -11.52 -27.73 -8.60
C SER A 23 -12.31 -29.03 -8.47
N ASP A 24 -11.62 -30.17 -8.48
CA ASP A 24 -12.17 -31.52 -8.52
C ASP A 24 -12.53 -32.09 -7.13
N PHE A 25 -12.21 -31.40 -6.03
CA PHE A 25 -12.45 -31.96 -4.69
C PHE A 25 -13.04 -30.93 -3.72
N PHE A 26 -14.36 -30.73 -3.82
CA PHE A 26 -15.15 -29.85 -2.94
C PHE A 26 -15.08 -30.20 -1.43
N ASN A 27 -14.44 -31.32 -1.04
CA ASN A 27 -14.62 -31.93 0.28
C ASN A 27 -13.37 -32.22 1.11
N GLY A 28 -12.16 -31.92 0.69
CA GLY A 28 -11.00 -32.32 1.52
C GLY A 28 -10.20 -33.49 0.99
N PHE A 29 -10.78 -34.33 0.12
CA PHE A 29 -10.30 -35.70 -0.06
C PHE A 29 -10.07 -36.04 -1.52
N ASP A 30 -9.00 -36.79 -1.84
CA ASP A 30 -8.79 -37.35 -3.18
C ASP A 30 -9.71 -38.56 -3.47
N GLU A 31 -9.56 -39.17 -4.66
CA GLU A 31 -10.28 -40.39 -5.07
C GLU A 31 -10.05 -41.61 -4.15
N LYS A 32 -9.05 -41.56 -3.26
CA LYS A 32 -8.71 -42.58 -2.28
C LYS A 32 -9.19 -42.25 -0.86
N GLY A 33 -9.78 -41.06 -0.66
CA GLY A 33 -10.22 -40.60 0.65
C GLY A 33 -9.10 -40.00 1.51
N GLU A 34 -7.95 -39.68 0.93
CA GLU A 34 -6.84 -39.03 1.64
C GLU A 34 -7.04 -37.52 1.67
N PHE A 35 -6.77 -36.88 2.81
CA PHE A 35 -6.88 -35.43 2.92
C PHE A 35 -5.81 -34.76 2.04
N VAL A 36 -6.27 -33.98 1.06
CA VAL A 36 -5.43 -33.12 0.23
C VAL A 36 -5.63 -31.70 0.71
N PRO A 37 -4.59 -30.90 1.00
CA PRO A 37 -4.75 -29.49 1.32
C PRO A 37 -5.42 -28.74 0.13
N HIS A 38 -6.55 -28.06 0.37
CA HIS A 38 -7.45 -27.56 -0.70
C HIS A 38 -7.18 -26.14 -1.22
N HIS A 39 -6.13 -25.46 -0.79
CA HIS A 39 -5.82 -24.14 -1.31
C HIS A 39 -4.43 -23.69 -0.90
N GLU A 40 -3.64 -23.26 -1.87
CA GLU A 40 -2.44 -22.47 -1.59
C GLU A 40 -2.86 -21.00 -1.51
N HIS A 41 -2.55 -20.37 -0.38
CA HIS A 41 -2.67 -18.93 -0.25
C HIS A 41 -1.38 -18.30 -0.79
N ILE A 42 -1.44 -17.76 -2.00
CA ILE A 42 -0.31 -17.02 -2.57
C ILE A 42 -0.36 -15.61 -2.02
N TRP A 43 0.70 -15.20 -1.32
CA TRP A 43 0.87 -13.84 -0.81
C TRP A 43 1.85 -13.06 -1.69
N TYR A 44 1.49 -11.86 -2.11
CA TYR A 44 2.33 -11.00 -2.95
C TYR A 44 2.79 -9.77 -2.17
N ASP A 45 4.05 -9.35 -2.36
CA ASP A 45 4.61 -8.18 -1.68
C ASP A 45 3.79 -6.91 -1.94
N PHE A 46 3.20 -6.77 -3.12
CA PHE A 46 2.27 -5.69 -3.45
C PHE A 46 1.11 -5.52 -2.45
N TRP A 47 0.67 -6.61 -1.81
CA TRP A 47 -0.40 -6.59 -0.82
C TRP A 47 0.04 -6.10 0.55
N ASN A 48 1.35 -6.11 0.82
CA ASN A 48 1.93 -5.58 2.06
C ASN A 48 2.15 -4.06 2.00
N ALA A 49 1.66 -3.36 0.97
CA ALA A 49 1.73 -1.92 0.90
C ALA A 49 0.98 -1.28 2.09
N PRO A 50 1.65 -0.47 2.94
CA PRO A 50 1.04 0.09 4.13
C PRO A 50 0.21 1.34 3.80
N LEU A 51 -0.82 1.13 2.98
CA LEU A 51 -1.69 2.17 2.42
C LEU A 51 -2.55 2.87 3.50
N GLY A 52 -2.74 2.21 4.65
CA GLY A 52 -3.51 2.73 5.77
C GLY A 52 -5.03 2.63 5.58
N ARG A 53 -5.79 3.59 6.12
CA ARG A 53 -7.26 3.58 6.10
C ARG A 53 -7.81 4.45 4.97
N PRO A 54 -8.96 4.10 4.36
CA PRO A 54 -9.57 4.97 3.36
C PRO A 54 -9.96 6.32 3.96
N ILE A 55 -9.78 7.39 3.18
CA ILE A 55 -10.27 8.73 3.52
C ILE A 55 -11.69 8.90 2.96
N GLY A 56 -12.63 9.26 3.84
CA GLY A 56 -14.06 9.34 3.51
C GLY A 56 -14.79 8.01 3.68
N GLY A 57 -16.09 8.01 3.38
CA GLY A 57 -16.97 6.85 3.45
C GLY A 57 -17.23 6.19 2.10
N ASP A 58 -18.41 5.59 1.96
CA ASP A 58 -18.86 4.93 0.72
C ASP A 58 -18.84 5.85 -0.50
N GLU A 59 -18.98 7.16 -0.31
CA GLU A 59 -18.90 8.17 -1.36
C GLU A 59 -17.53 8.27 -2.04
N SER A 60 -16.48 7.73 -1.42
CA SER A 60 -15.14 7.65 -1.99
C SER A 60 -14.93 6.45 -2.93
N LYS A 61 -15.88 5.50 -2.95
CA LYS A 61 -15.79 4.26 -3.73
C LYS A 61 -16.28 4.46 -5.16
N GLY A 62 -15.57 3.89 -6.12
CA GLY A 62 -15.91 3.96 -7.54
C GLY A 62 -15.83 5.39 -8.12
N VAL A 63 -15.10 6.29 -7.46
CA VAL A 63 -14.97 7.68 -7.91
C VAL A 63 -14.00 7.75 -9.10
N LEU A 64 -14.49 8.35 -10.19
CA LEU A 64 -13.70 8.60 -11.38
C LEU A 64 -12.67 9.71 -11.13
N HIS A 65 -11.45 9.48 -11.60
CA HIS A 65 -10.38 10.47 -11.57
C HIS A 65 -10.73 11.67 -12.46
N LYS A 66 -10.42 12.85 -11.94
CA LYS A 66 -10.51 14.11 -12.66
C LYS A 66 -9.11 14.65 -12.88
N THR A 67 -8.81 15.03 -14.11
CA THR A 67 -7.58 15.74 -14.44
C THR A 67 -7.50 17.08 -13.69
N SER A 68 -6.33 17.72 -13.69
CA SER A 68 -6.13 19.06 -13.13
C SER A 68 -7.05 20.14 -13.72
N LYS A 69 -7.65 19.89 -14.88
CA LYS A 69 -8.64 20.77 -15.54
C LYS A 69 -10.09 20.44 -15.15
N GLY A 70 -10.31 19.50 -14.23
CA GLY A 70 -11.65 19.05 -13.81
C GLY A 70 -12.33 18.09 -14.79
N ILE A 71 -11.63 17.63 -15.83
CA ILE A 71 -12.19 16.69 -16.82
C ILE A 71 -12.16 15.29 -16.22
N THR A 72 -13.32 14.65 -16.13
CA THR A 72 -13.47 13.24 -15.74
C THR A 72 -12.97 12.33 -16.86
N ILE A 73 -12.17 11.32 -16.49
CA ILE A 73 -11.75 10.25 -17.41
C ILE A 73 -12.57 9.01 -17.11
N ASP A 74 -13.38 8.56 -18.08
CA ASP A 74 -14.17 7.34 -17.91
C ASP A 74 -13.25 6.11 -17.77
N GLY A 75 -13.61 5.20 -16.88
CA GLY A 75 -12.83 4.00 -16.59
C GLY A 75 -11.52 4.23 -15.82
N LEU A 76 -11.22 5.45 -15.34
CA LEU A 76 -10.07 5.70 -14.47
C LEU A 76 -10.55 6.04 -13.07
N PHE A 77 -10.16 5.25 -12.07
CA PHE A 77 -10.64 5.37 -10.70
C PHE A 77 -9.48 5.66 -9.76
N ILE A 78 -9.71 6.53 -8.78
CA ILE A 78 -8.75 6.83 -7.72
C ILE A 78 -9.47 6.89 -6.38
N ARG A 79 -8.84 6.31 -5.36
CA ARG A 79 -9.30 6.43 -3.97
C ARG A 79 -8.13 6.78 -3.07
N GLU A 80 -8.33 7.75 -2.21
CA GLU A 80 -7.33 8.20 -1.24
C GLU A 80 -7.44 7.42 0.07
N PHE A 81 -6.28 7.16 0.64
CA PHE A 81 -6.07 6.53 1.94
C PHE A 81 -5.10 7.39 2.75
N THR A 82 -5.01 7.16 4.06
CA THR A 82 -4.18 7.95 4.97
C THR A 82 -2.73 8.07 4.47
N ASN A 83 -2.19 6.98 3.91
CA ASN A 83 -0.78 6.92 3.52
C ASN A 83 -0.58 6.91 2.01
N GLY A 84 -1.62 7.16 1.20
CA GLY A 84 -1.48 7.00 -0.25
C GLY A 84 -2.76 7.00 -1.06
N TRP A 85 -2.65 6.49 -2.30
CA TRP A 85 -3.76 6.30 -3.21
C TRP A 85 -3.72 4.90 -3.80
N ALA A 86 -4.90 4.34 -4.06
CA ALA A 86 -5.08 3.24 -4.99
C ALA A 86 -5.64 3.79 -6.29
N VAL A 87 -5.07 3.38 -7.43
CA VAL A 87 -5.53 3.78 -8.76
C VAL A 87 -5.78 2.56 -9.62
N TYR A 88 -6.92 2.55 -10.32
CA TYR A 88 -7.33 1.50 -11.24
C TYR A 88 -7.68 2.11 -12.59
N ASN A 89 -7.06 1.60 -13.67
CA ASN A 89 -7.28 2.07 -15.02
C ASN A 89 -7.87 0.96 -15.90
N ARG A 90 -9.04 1.24 -16.47
CA ARG A 90 -9.74 0.49 -17.52
C ARG A 90 -10.30 1.43 -18.58
N SER A 91 -9.65 2.57 -18.79
CA SER A 91 -10.09 3.63 -19.69
C SER A 91 -9.87 3.32 -21.18
N GLY A 92 -9.24 2.19 -21.51
CA GLY A 92 -8.91 1.80 -22.88
C GLY A 92 -7.56 2.33 -23.38
N ALA A 93 -6.82 3.06 -22.55
CA ALA A 93 -5.49 3.59 -22.87
C ALA A 93 -4.64 3.84 -21.60
N PRO A 94 -3.31 3.90 -21.71
CA PRO A 94 -2.47 4.38 -20.63
C PRO A 94 -2.84 5.81 -20.22
N GLN A 95 -2.89 6.07 -18.91
CA GLN A 95 -3.26 7.37 -18.37
C GLN A 95 -2.12 7.98 -17.56
N VAL A 96 -2.02 9.31 -17.62
CA VAL A 96 -1.13 10.08 -16.74
C VAL A 96 -1.92 10.49 -15.50
N ILE A 97 -1.45 10.08 -14.33
CA ILE A 97 -2.03 10.38 -13.04
C ILE A 97 -1.21 11.50 -12.40
N GLN A 98 -1.88 12.61 -12.09
CA GLN A 98 -1.30 13.70 -11.31
C GLN A 98 -1.81 13.59 -9.87
N LEU A 99 -0.92 13.26 -8.95
CA LEU A 99 -1.19 13.25 -7.50
C LEU A 99 -0.93 14.64 -6.90
N SER A 100 -1.53 14.91 -5.74
CA SER A 100 -1.43 16.19 -5.02
C SER A 100 -0.07 16.40 -4.34
N GLU A 101 0.68 15.33 -4.10
CA GLU A 101 1.99 15.31 -3.45
C GLU A 101 2.85 14.17 -4.03
N GLN A 102 4.14 14.16 -3.67
CA GLN A 102 5.04 13.10 -4.15
C GLN A 102 4.69 11.77 -3.51
N ALA A 103 4.57 10.75 -4.34
CA ALA A 103 4.31 9.40 -3.89
C ALA A 103 5.16 8.39 -4.67
N THR A 104 5.52 7.30 -4.00
CA THR A 104 6.25 6.17 -4.59
C THR A 104 5.25 5.13 -5.06
N GLY A 105 5.29 4.74 -6.33
CA GLY A 105 4.53 3.58 -6.80
C GLY A 105 5.09 2.30 -6.18
N VAL A 106 4.23 1.45 -5.62
CA VAL A 106 4.67 0.24 -4.91
C VAL A 106 5.39 -0.72 -5.85
N GLU A 107 4.89 -0.90 -7.07
CA GLU A 107 5.55 -1.78 -8.05
C GLU A 107 6.51 -1.06 -8.98
N SER A 108 6.24 0.22 -9.31
CA SER A 108 7.16 0.99 -10.15
C SER A 108 8.42 1.44 -9.41
N GLY A 109 8.35 1.61 -8.08
CA GLY A 109 9.41 2.21 -7.25
C GLY A 109 9.69 3.69 -7.56
N LEU A 110 8.90 4.32 -8.43
CA LEU A 110 9.14 5.69 -8.87
C LEU A 110 8.51 6.68 -7.89
N LEU A 111 9.32 7.58 -7.34
CA LEU A 111 8.86 8.72 -6.53
C LEU A 111 8.58 9.91 -7.44
N ASN A 112 7.31 10.27 -7.60
CA ASN A 112 6.91 11.41 -8.41
C ASN A 112 5.52 11.92 -8.00
N THR A 113 5.12 13.09 -8.52
CA THR A 113 3.72 13.53 -8.53
C THR A 113 2.99 13.10 -9.81
N LEU A 114 3.74 12.84 -10.90
CA LEU A 114 3.24 12.39 -12.19
C LEU A 114 3.61 10.92 -12.44
N HIS A 115 2.60 10.09 -12.67
CA HIS A 115 2.77 8.65 -12.92
C HIS A 115 2.06 8.22 -14.19
N ILE A 116 2.62 7.25 -14.92
CA ILE A 116 1.96 6.64 -16.07
C ILE A 116 1.41 5.28 -15.63
N LEU A 117 0.10 5.09 -15.77
CA LEU A 117 -0.59 3.85 -15.45
C LEU A 117 -1.11 3.20 -16.74
N PRO A 118 -0.65 1.98 -17.09
CA PRO A 118 -1.16 1.24 -18.26
C PRO A 118 -2.68 1.02 -18.20
N ASP A 119 -3.29 0.75 -19.37
CA ASP A 119 -4.67 0.28 -19.41
C ASP A 119 -4.79 -1.14 -18.85
N LEU A 120 -5.97 -1.47 -18.32
CA LEU A 120 -6.24 -2.75 -17.64
C LEU A 120 -5.16 -3.08 -16.60
N ASP A 121 -4.82 -2.09 -15.79
CA ASP A 121 -3.87 -2.24 -14.70
C ASP A 121 -4.20 -1.34 -13.51
N GLY A 122 -3.38 -1.44 -12.47
CA GLY A 122 -3.49 -0.67 -11.26
C GLY A 122 -2.15 -0.44 -10.59
N GLU A 123 -2.11 0.55 -9.70
CA GLU A 123 -0.95 0.83 -8.85
C GLU A 123 -1.40 1.37 -7.50
N ILE A 124 -0.59 1.13 -6.47
CA ILE A 124 -0.69 1.79 -5.18
C ILE A 124 0.43 2.83 -5.11
N TYR A 125 0.10 4.06 -4.72
CA TYR A 125 1.06 5.14 -4.56
C TYR A 125 1.14 5.53 -3.10
N LEU A 126 2.27 5.30 -2.46
CA LEU A 126 2.49 5.63 -1.05
C LEU A 126 3.06 7.04 -0.91
N LYS A 127 2.41 7.87 -0.10
CA LYS A 127 2.92 9.18 0.32
C LYS A 127 4.26 8.97 0.99
N ARG A 128 5.17 9.93 0.83
CA ARG A 128 6.37 9.97 1.65
C ARG A 128 5.95 10.37 3.07
N THR A 129 6.20 9.51 4.06
CA THR A 129 6.07 9.93 5.45
C THR A 129 6.97 11.14 5.69
N THR A 130 6.41 12.20 6.27
CA THR A 130 7.19 13.33 6.78
C THR A 130 7.46 13.21 8.27
N ASP A 131 6.95 12.15 8.90
CA ASP A 131 7.20 11.89 10.30
C ASP A 131 8.60 11.30 10.47
N SER A 132 9.49 12.05 11.11
CA SER A 132 10.85 11.58 11.40
C SER A 132 10.89 10.39 12.36
N HIS A 133 9.80 10.12 13.09
CA HIS A 133 9.70 9.00 14.01
C HIS A 133 9.23 7.70 13.32
N ASP A 134 8.68 7.80 12.11
CA ASP A 134 8.39 6.66 11.23
C ASP A 134 9.67 6.26 10.49
N VAL A 135 10.58 5.66 11.25
CA VAL A 135 11.97 5.38 10.85
C VAL A 135 12.01 4.33 9.74
N ASN A 136 11.05 3.40 9.72
CA ASN A 136 10.97 2.37 8.70
C ASN A 136 10.17 2.82 7.45
N ALA A 137 9.52 3.98 7.51
CA ALA A 137 8.69 4.59 6.46
C ALA A 137 7.48 3.74 6.03
N ASP A 138 6.88 3.00 6.96
CA ASP A 138 5.64 2.24 6.75
C ASP A 138 4.38 3.08 6.99
N GLY A 139 4.53 4.35 7.41
CA GLY A 139 3.44 5.26 7.65
C GLY A 139 2.73 5.04 8.99
N ILE A 140 3.28 4.23 9.90
CA ILE A 140 2.75 4.02 11.24
C ILE A 140 3.89 3.99 12.26
N VAL A 141 3.98 5.02 13.11
CA VAL A 141 4.95 5.01 14.22
C VAL A 141 4.59 3.96 15.27
N ASN A 142 5.36 2.88 15.34
CA ASN A 142 5.13 1.75 16.24
C ASN A 142 6.43 1.06 16.69
N ILE A 143 6.31 -0.13 17.29
CA ILE A 143 7.45 -0.91 17.79
C ILE A 143 8.48 -1.25 16.70
N LEU A 144 8.06 -1.36 15.44
CA LEU A 144 8.95 -1.64 14.33
C LEU A 144 9.92 -0.47 14.06
N ASP A 145 9.53 0.77 14.33
CA ASP A 145 10.42 1.94 14.25
C ASP A 145 11.48 1.92 15.36
N LEU A 146 11.09 1.51 16.57
CA LEU A 146 12.06 1.28 17.65
C LEU A 146 13.08 0.20 17.27
N VAL A 147 12.64 -0.87 16.61
CA VAL A 147 13.56 -1.92 16.10
C VAL A 147 14.49 -1.34 15.04
N ALA A 148 13.98 -0.49 14.14
CA ALA A 148 14.80 0.17 13.12
C ALA A 148 15.88 1.09 13.74
N VAL A 149 15.53 1.85 14.78
CA VAL A 149 16.50 2.65 15.57
C VAL A 149 17.50 1.75 16.30
N ALA A 150 17.05 0.68 16.95
CA ALA A 150 17.93 -0.24 17.68
C ALA A 150 18.98 -0.91 16.77
N ASN A 151 18.63 -1.19 15.51
CA ASN A 151 19.58 -1.70 14.51
C ASN A 151 20.70 -0.69 14.15
N GLY A 152 20.47 0.60 14.46
CA GLY A 152 21.40 1.70 14.26
C GLY A 152 22.26 2.06 15.47
N PHE A 153 22.09 1.40 16.63
CA PHE A 153 22.72 1.83 17.88
C PHE A 153 24.23 2.03 17.78
N GLY A 154 24.72 3.19 18.25
CA GLY A 154 26.13 3.59 18.16
C GLY A 154 26.60 4.06 16.76
N LYS A 155 25.72 4.11 15.76
CA LYS A 155 26.01 4.63 14.42
C LYS A 155 25.55 6.10 14.29
N LYS A 156 25.70 6.67 13.10
CA LYS A 156 25.23 8.03 12.75
C LYS A 156 23.78 8.07 12.26
N ALA A 157 23.16 6.92 11.98
CA ALA A 157 21.81 6.83 11.45
C ALA A 157 21.14 5.51 11.86
N PRO A 158 19.82 5.49 12.11
CA PRO A 158 18.91 6.64 12.06
C PRO A 158 18.95 7.46 13.37
N ASP A 159 19.50 8.67 13.30
CA ASP A 159 19.59 9.66 14.39
C ASP A 159 18.32 10.50 14.35
N VAL A 160 17.35 10.11 15.17
CA VAL A 160 15.97 10.63 15.14
C VAL A 160 15.92 11.98 15.83
N ASN A 161 16.73 12.19 16.88
CA ASN A 161 16.76 13.45 17.62
C ASN A 161 17.76 14.49 17.05
N GLY A 162 18.64 14.08 16.13
CA GLY A 162 19.61 14.94 15.46
C GLY A 162 20.83 15.31 16.30
N ASP A 163 21.15 14.54 17.34
CA ASP A 163 22.28 14.81 18.25
C ASP A 163 23.64 14.30 17.73
N GLY A 164 23.63 13.56 16.62
CA GLY A 164 24.79 13.03 15.93
C GLY A 164 25.16 11.59 16.28
N VAL A 165 24.45 10.93 17.20
CA VAL A 165 24.71 9.54 17.57
C VAL A 165 23.44 8.78 17.97
N VAL A 166 23.20 7.64 17.31
CA VAL A 166 22.06 6.78 17.65
C VAL A 166 22.25 6.15 19.02
N ASN A 167 21.40 6.50 19.98
CA ASN A 167 21.44 6.04 21.35
C ASN A 167 20.03 5.86 21.94
N VAL A 168 19.93 5.74 23.27
CA VAL A 168 18.65 5.52 23.96
C VAL A 168 17.70 6.71 23.80
N LEU A 169 18.21 7.91 23.58
CA LEU A 169 17.40 9.11 23.38
C LEU A 169 16.62 9.07 22.06
N ASP A 170 17.15 8.45 21.01
CA ASP A 170 16.41 8.21 19.75
C ASP A 170 15.25 7.24 19.94
N LEU A 171 15.49 6.17 20.72
CA LEU A 171 14.42 5.23 21.08
C LEU A 171 13.32 5.93 21.89
N VAL A 172 13.69 6.80 22.82
CA VAL A 172 12.72 7.59 23.59
C VAL A 172 11.96 8.58 22.69
N ALA A 173 12.62 9.20 21.72
CA ALA A 173 11.98 10.10 20.77
C ALA A 173 10.87 9.38 19.98
N VAL A 174 11.17 8.21 19.41
CA VAL A 174 10.19 7.38 18.69
C VAL A 174 9.08 6.89 19.63
N ALA A 175 9.41 6.41 20.83
CA ALA A 175 8.41 5.93 21.79
C ALA A 175 7.41 7.01 22.20
N ASN A 176 7.85 8.27 22.30
CA ASN A 176 6.97 9.40 22.61
C ASN A 176 6.03 9.76 21.45
N ALA A 177 6.35 9.34 20.23
CA ALA A 177 5.55 9.56 19.02
C ALA A 177 4.53 8.43 18.74
N PHE A 178 4.45 7.40 19.58
CA PHE A 178 3.52 6.28 19.38
C PHE A 178 2.07 6.74 19.31
N GLY A 179 1.37 6.33 18.24
CA GLY A 179 -0.06 6.57 18.06
C GLY A 179 -0.46 8.03 17.82
N GLN A 180 0.51 8.89 17.49
CA GLN A 180 0.25 10.22 16.90
C GLN A 180 -0.11 10.07 15.42
#